data_AF-K9KEX6-F1
#
_entry.id   AF-K9KEX6-F1
#
_cell.length_a   1.000
_cell.length_b   1.000
_cell.length_c   1.000
_cell.angle_alpha   90.00
_cell.angle_beta   90.00
_cell.angle_gamma   90.00
#
_symmetry.space_group_name_H-M   'P 1'
#
loop_
_entity.id
_entity.type
_entity.pdbx_description
1 polymer ?
#
loop_
_entity_poly.entity_id
_entity_poly.type
_entity_poly.pdbx_seq_one_letter_code
_entity_poly.pdbx_strand_id
1 'polypeptide(L)'
;DASGHRYGPEDKENMRRVLKGIDDLVGDLVYKLKTLGLWENLNVIITSDHGMTQCSQDRLINLDSCIRRSDYTVIDWTPVAAVLPKINRTEVYNTLKTCHPHLNVYLKEEIPARFHYQHNDRIPPLILVADEGWTIGRNKSSSKLGDHGYDNSLPSMHPFLAAHGPAFHKGYKHSTINIVDIYPMMCHILGLKPHPNNGTFGHTKCLLVDQWCINLPEAIGIVIGALLVLTMLTGLIIIMQKRYSVPHPFSRLQLQEDDDDPLIG
;
A
#
# COMPACT_ATOMS: atom_id res chain seq x y z
N ASP A 1 1.17 6.63 20.35
CA ASP A 1 2.39 7.45 20.18
C ASP A 1 3.11 7.75 21.51
N ALA A 2 2.66 8.72 22.30
CA ALA A 2 3.37 9.21 23.50
C ALA A 2 3.95 8.13 24.44
N SER A 3 3.16 7.13 24.85
CA SER A 3 3.66 6.03 25.70
C SER A 3 4.63 5.10 24.97
N GLY A 4 4.49 4.94 23.65
CA GLY A 4 5.41 4.18 22.82
C GLY A 4 6.80 4.83 22.78
N HIS A 5 6.87 6.16 22.71
CA HIS A 5 8.15 6.87 22.89
C HIS A 5 8.77 6.65 24.28
N ARG A 6 7.93 6.65 25.32
CA ARG A 6 8.38 6.51 26.71
C ARG A 6 8.91 5.11 27.03
N TYR A 7 8.18 4.07 26.65
CA TYR A 7 8.49 2.68 27.03
C TYR A 7 9.24 1.91 25.93
N GLY A 8 9.04 2.29 24.67
CA GLY A 8 9.46 1.49 23.52
C GLY A 8 8.43 0.41 23.18
N PRO A 9 8.27 0.04 21.90
CA PRO A 9 7.29 -0.96 21.47
C PRO A 9 7.59 -2.38 21.98
N GLU A 10 8.83 -2.66 22.40
CA GLU A 10 9.22 -3.99 22.89
C GLU A 10 8.90 -4.21 24.38
N ASP A 11 8.58 -3.15 25.14
CA ASP A 11 8.06 -3.26 26.50
C ASP A 11 6.61 -3.76 26.49
N LYS A 12 6.46 -5.07 26.33
CA LYS A 12 5.16 -5.74 26.23
C LYS A 12 4.29 -5.54 27.48
N GLU A 13 4.87 -5.33 28.66
CA GLU A 13 4.08 -5.19 29.87
C GLU A 13 3.35 -3.84 29.91
N ASN A 14 4.09 -2.76 29.70
CA ASN A 14 3.52 -1.42 29.68
C ASN A 14 2.71 -1.18 28.42
N MET A 15 3.17 -1.63 27.26
CA MET A 15 2.44 -1.45 26.00
C MET A 15 1.10 -2.19 25.97
N ARG A 16 1.00 -3.36 26.62
CA ARG A 16 -0.30 -4.06 26.75
C ARG A 16 -1.32 -3.23 27.52
N ARG A 17 -0.91 -2.55 28.60
CA ARG A 17 -1.79 -1.66 29.39
C ARG A 17 -2.25 -0.47 28.55
N VAL A 18 -1.32 0.14 27.82
CA VAL A 18 -1.60 1.28 26.93
C VAL A 18 -2.57 0.87 25.83
N LEU A 19 -2.29 -0.23 25.12
CA LEU A 19 -3.13 -0.71 24.02
C LEU A 19 -4.51 -1.16 24.51
N LYS A 20 -4.61 -1.73 25.72
CA LYS A 20 -5.92 -2.05 26.31
C LYS A 20 -6.76 -0.79 26.53
N GLY A 21 -6.16 0.29 27.00
CA GLY A 21 -6.86 1.58 27.14
C GLY A 21 -7.36 2.13 25.80
N ILE A 22 -6.61 1.95 24.71
CA ILE A 22 -7.08 2.33 23.36
C ILE A 22 -8.25 1.45 22.92
N ASP A 23 -8.18 0.14 23.15
CA ASP A 23 -9.26 -0.80 22.87
C ASP A 23 -10.54 -0.46 23.66
N ASP A 24 -10.42 -0.06 24.93
CA ASP A 24 -11.55 0.42 25.74
C ASP A 24 -12.20 1.67 25.13
N LEU A 25 -11.40 2.62 24.64
CA LEU A 25 -11.91 3.82 23.96
C LEU A 25 -12.60 3.51 22.63
N VAL A 26 -12.11 2.51 21.89
CA VAL A 26 -12.79 2.00 20.69
C VAL A 26 -14.13 1.36 21.09
N GLY A 27 -14.17 0.60 22.18
CA GLY A 27 -15.40 0.06 22.76
C GLY A 27 -16.41 1.16 23.11
N ASP A 28 -15.96 2.23 23.78
CA ASP A 28 -16.78 3.39 24.14
C ASP A 28 -17.31 4.14 22.90
N LEU A 29 -16.49 4.30 21.86
CA LEU A 29 -16.92 4.86 20.58
C LEU A 29 -18.06 4.04 19.98
N VAL A 30 -17.88 2.72 19.85
CA VAL A 30 -18.90 1.81 19.31
C VAL A 30 -20.17 1.83 20.16
N TYR A 31 -20.03 1.80 21.49
CA TYR A 31 -21.16 1.89 22.41
C TYR A 31 -21.98 3.16 22.19
N LYS A 32 -21.32 4.33 22.17
CA LYS A 32 -21.99 5.61 21.94
C LYS A 32 -22.69 5.68 20.58
N LEU A 33 -22.04 5.19 19.52
CA LEU A 33 -22.65 5.13 18.19
C LEU A 33 -23.90 4.24 18.16
N LYS A 34 -23.91 3.12 18.89
CA LYS A 34 -25.09 2.27 19.03
C LYS A 34 -26.21 2.93 19.82
N THR A 35 -25.89 3.55 20.96
CA THR A 35 -26.86 4.26 21.80
C THR A 35 -27.54 5.42 21.04
N LEU A 36 -26.80 6.08 20.16
CA LEU A 36 -27.33 7.15 19.30
C LEU A 36 -28.04 6.63 18.04
N GLY A 37 -28.10 5.31 17.81
CA GLY A 37 -28.69 4.72 16.61
C GLY A 37 -27.90 4.98 15.32
N LEU A 38 -26.64 5.39 15.43
CA LEU A 38 -25.77 5.74 14.30
C LEU A 38 -24.94 4.56 13.78
N TRP A 39 -24.74 3.53 14.59
CA TRP A 39 -23.79 2.45 14.28
C TRP A 39 -24.00 1.81 12.90
N GLU A 40 -25.23 1.50 12.52
CA GLU A 40 -25.52 0.83 11.24
C GLU A 40 -25.49 1.77 10.01
N ASN A 41 -25.59 3.08 10.22
CA ASN A 41 -25.79 4.06 9.14
C ASN A 41 -24.59 5.02 8.96
N LEU A 42 -23.65 5.04 9.90
CA LEU A 42 -22.45 5.87 9.83
C LEU A 42 -21.25 5.05 9.32
N ASN A 43 -20.54 5.61 8.34
CA ASN A 43 -19.24 5.11 7.92
C ASN A 43 -18.16 5.60 8.89
N VAL A 44 -17.46 4.68 9.53
CA VAL A 44 -16.39 4.92 10.51
C VAL A 44 -15.10 4.30 9.98
N ILE A 45 -14.03 5.08 9.98
CA ILE A 45 -12.67 4.62 9.69
C ILE A 45 -11.83 4.85 10.95
N ILE A 46 -11.15 3.80 11.40
CA ILE A 46 -10.15 3.85 12.47
C ILE A 46 -8.80 3.54 11.84
N THR A 47 -7.87 4.49 11.90
CA THR A 47 -6.52 4.37 11.34
C THR A 47 -5.53 5.11 12.24
N SER A 48 -4.23 4.95 11.95
CA SER A 48 -3.19 5.82 12.49
C SER A 48 -2.38 6.46 11.36
N ASP A 49 -1.48 7.34 11.72
CA ASP A 49 -0.45 7.99 10.91
C ASP A 49 0.79 7.13 10.69
N HIS A 50 1.30 6.46 11.74
CA HIS A 50 2.49 5.63 11.67
C HIS A 50 2.54 4.57 12.80
N GLY A 51 3.54 3.70 12.73
CA GLY A 51 3.90 2.78 13.81
C GLY A 51 4.99 3.34 14.75
N MET A 52 5.83 2.46 15.29
CA MET A 52 6.87 2.75 16.28
C MET A 52 7.94 1.64 16.26
N THR A 53 9.22 1.99 16.39
CA THR A 53 10.32 1.02 16.53
C THR A 53 11.15 1.29 17.80
N GLN A 54 11.92 0.30 18.25
CA GLN A 54 12.69 0.37 19.50
C GLN A 54 14.02 1.12 19.29
N CYS A 55 14.29 2.09 20.15
CA CYS A 55 15.58 2.78 20.24
C CYS A 55 16.43 2.20 21.38
N SER A 56 17.75 2.48 21.34
CA SER A 56 18.69 2.08 22.39
C SER A 56 19.80 3.12 22.56
N GLN A 57 20.36 3.18 23.77
CA GLN A 57 21.59 3.92 24.07
C GLN A 57 22.81 3.37 23.30
N ASP A 58 22.76 2.09 22.90
CA ASP A 58 23.81 1.46 22.08
C ASP A 58 23.67 1.79 20.59
N ARG A 59 22.57 2.43 20.18
CA ARG A 59 22.25 2.79 18.80
C ARG A 59 22.13 4.30 18.62
N LEU A 60 23.18 5.03 19.01
CA LEU A 60 23.23 6.49 18.93
C LEU A 60 24.24 6.97 17.88
N ILE A 61 23.80 7.92 17.07
CA ILE A 61 24.63 8.64 16.09
C ILE A 61 24.88 10.04 16.62
N ASN A 62 26.06 10.26 17.18
CA ASN A 62 26.42 11.52 17.80
C ASN A 62 27.03 12.49 16.77
N LEU A 63 26.29 13.53 16.38
CA LEU A 63 26.80 14.49 15.40
C LEU A 63 27.95 15.34 15.93
N ASP A 64 28.07 15.52 17.25
CA ASP A 64 29.16 16.30 17.86
C ASP A 64 30.53 15.63 17.70
N SER A 65 30.58 14.31 17.48
CA SER A 65 31.83 13.60 17.18
C SER A 65 32.24 13.67 15.71
N CYS A 66 31.37 14.18 14.83
CA CYS A 66 31.59 14.20 13.40
C CYS A 66 31.83 15.61 12.84
N ILE A 67 31.02 16.59 13.26
CA ILE A 67 31.05 17.94 12.69
C ILE A 67 30.83 19.01 13.76
N ARG A 68 31.52 20.15 13.63
CA ARG A 68 31.40 21.25 14.59
C ARG A 68 30.01 21.88 14.51
N ARG A 69 29.43 22.20 15.67
CA ARG A 69 28.11 22.84 15.79
C ARG A 69 28.01 24.21 15.10
N SER A 70 29.14 24.89 14.88
CA SER A 70 29.21 26.17 14.17
C SER A 70 28.93 26.03 12.67
N ASP A 71 29.06 24.83 12.12
CA ASP A 71 29.16 24.63 10.67
C ASP A 71 27.78 24.38 10.04
N TYR A 72 26.73 24.20 10.87
CA TYR A 72 25.36 23.92 10.45
C TYR A 72 24.30 24.36 11.47
N THR A 73 23.04 24.38 11.03
CA THR A 73 21.84 24.44 11.87
C THR A 73 21.05 23.15 11.66
N VAL A 74 20.52 22.58 12.74
CA VAL A 74 19.56 21.47 12.69
C VAL A 74 18.16 22.04 12.84
N ILE A 75 17.30 21.80 11.85
CA ILE A 75 15.90 22.23 11.83
C ILE A 75 15.02 21.17 12.51
N ASP A 76 15.31 19.90 12.24
CA ASP A 76 14.67 18.72 12.82
C ASP A 76 15.74 17.66 13.07
N TRP A 77 15.59 16.83 14.11
CA TRP A 77 16.70 16.07 14.70
C TRP A 77 16.76 14.60 14.33
N THR A 78 15.73 13.81 14.63
CA THR A 78 15.80 12.34 14.58
C THR A 78 14.42 11.76 14.30
N PRO A 79 14.34 10.62 13.59
CA PRO A 79 15.42 9.86 12.95
C PRO A 79 15.85 10.42 11.58
N VAL A 80 15.18 11.48 11.12
CA VAL A 80 15.56 12.23 9.92
C VAL A 80 16.01 13.62 10.31
N ALA A 81 17.31 13.85 10.32
CA ALA A 81 17.86 15.17 10.63
C ALA A 81 17.75 16.10 9.41
N ALA A 82 17.09 17.23 9.57
CA ALA A 82 17.01 18.30 8.57
C ALA A 82 18.15 19.30 8.79
N VAL A 83 19.15 19.31 7.91
CA VAL A 83 20.41 20.05 8.12
C VAL A 83 20.55 21.20 7.13
N LEU A 84 20.74 22.40 7.68
CA LEU A 84 21.05 23.62 6.93
C LEU A 84 22.52 24.02 7.16
N PRO A 85 23.42 23.86 6.17
CA PRO A 85 24.82 24.29 6.28
C PRO A 85 24.95 25.80 6.55
N LYS A 86 25.91 26.17 7.39
CA LYS A 86 26.35 27.57 7.60
C LYS A 86 27.66 27.88 6.87
N ILE A 87 28.41 26.84 6.52
CA ILE A 87 29.62 26.91 5.70
C ILE A 87 29.35 26.26 4.33
N ASN A 88 30.40 25.98 3.56
CA ASN A 88 30.28 25.31 2.27
C ASN A 88 29.50 23.98 2.40
N ARG A 89 28.42 23.86 1.61
CA ARG A 89 27.53 22.68 1.59
C ARG A 89 28.28 21.37 1.37
N THR A 90 29.24 21.36 0.45
CA THR A 90 30.00 20.17 0.07
C THR A 90 30.92 19.70 1.21
N GLU A 91 31.49 20.64 1.96
CA GLU A 91 32.30 20.33 3.15
C GLU A 91 31.44 19.64 4.22
N VAL A 92 30.29 20.23 4.56
CA VAL A 92 29.33 19.64 5.51
C VAL A 92 28.86 18.26 5.06
N TYR A 93 28.53 18.10 3.78
CA TYR A 93 28.13 16.81 3.20
C TYR A 93 29.23 15.75 3.33
N ASN A 94 30.46 16.05 2.90
CA ASN A 94 31.56 15.08 2.92
C ASN A 94 31.88 14.63 4.36
N THR A 95 31.85 15.54 5.32
CA THR A 95 32.07 15.22 6.73
C THR A 95 30.94 14.34 7.29
N LEU A 96 29.68 14.70 7.03
CA LEU A 96 28.52 13.95 7.55
C LEU A 96 28.39 12.56 6.89
N LYS A 97 28.71 12.44 5.60
CA LYS A 97 28.61 11.18 4.85
C LYS A 97 29.50 10.08 5.42
N THR A 98 30.63 10.43 6.04
CA THR A 98 31.54 9.48 6.70
C THR A 98 31.35 9.41 8.21
N CYS A 99 30.31 10.06 8.77
CA CYS A 99 30.11 10.18 10.21
C CYS A 99 29.85 8.82 10.87
N HIS A 100 28.97 8.00 10.29
CA HIS A 100 28.55 6.75 10.91
C HIS A 100 28.02 5.75 9.86
N PRO A 101 28.29 4.44 9.98
CA PRO A 101 27.85 3.44 9.00
C PRO A 101 26.32 3.27 8.94
N HIS A 102 25.61 3.58 10.02
CA HIS A 102 24.14 3.52 10.10
C HIS A 102 23.43 4.85 9.80
N LEU A 103 24.12 5.75 9.08
CA LEU A 103 23.61 7.05 8.68
C LEU A 103 23.68 7.20 7.17
N ASN A 104 22.53 7.33 6.53
CA ASN A 104 22.46 7.72 5.13
C ASN A 104 22.37 9.24 5.04
N VAL A 105 23.28 9.86 4.28
CA VAL A 105 23.34 11.31 4.10
C VAL A 105 23.01 11.65 2.66
N TYR A 106 21.95 12.43 2.45
CA TYR A 106 21.50 12.83 1.13
C TYR A 106 21.62 14.34 0.96
N LEU A 107 22.24 14.76 -0.14
CA LEU A 107 21.90 16.07 -0.70
C LEU A 107 20.42 16.06 -1.11
N LYS A 108 19.76 17.22 -1.07
CA LYS A 108 18.35 17.34 -1.48
C LYS A 108 18.08 16.71 -2.85
N GLU A 109 18.96 16.97 -3.81
CA GLU A 109 18.91 16.43 -5.18
C GLU A 109 19.16 14.90 -5.27
N GLU A 110 19.69 14.28 -4.22
CA GLU A 110 20.02 12.84 -4.14
C GLU A 110 19.00 12.04 -3.31
N ILE A 111 17.98 12.69 -2.72
CA ILE A 111 16.95 12.00 -1.92
C ILE A 111 16.24 10.95 -2.80
N PRO A 112 16.15 9.68 -2.36
CA PRO A 112 15.51 8.63 -3.13
C PRO A 112 14.09 9.00 -3.58
N ALA A 113 13.83 8.92 -4.90
CA ALA A 113 12.54 9.30 -5.49
C ALA A 113 11.34 8.58 -4.86
N ARG A 114 11.52 7.34 -4.38
CA ARG A 114 10.48 6.55 -3.70
C ARG A 114 9.93 7.21 -2.42
N PHE A 115 10.67 8.13 -1.80
CA PHE A 115 10.18 8.87 -0.63
C PHE A 115 9.24 10.01 -1.00
N HIS A 116 9.23 10.43 -2.26
CA HIS A 116 8.49 11.62 -2.70
C HIS A 116 8.80 12.88 -1.84
N TYR A 117 10.03 12.96 -1.31
CA TYR A 117 10.46 13.97 -0.34
C TYR A 117 11.63 14.81 -0.88
N GLN A 118 11.45 15.41 -2.06
CA GLN A 118 12.50 16.23 -2.71
C GLN A 118 12.00 17.61 -3.18
N HIS A 119 10.84 17.65 -3.83
CA HIS A 119 10.35 18.84 -4.53
C HIS A 119 9.54 19.79 -3.63
N ASN A 120 10.18 20.32 -2.58
CA ASN A 120 9.60 21.36 -1.72
C ASN A 120 10.70 22.25 -1.12
N ASP A 121 10.50 23.57 -1.07
CA ASP A 121 11.51 24.51 -0.54
C ASP A 121 11.76 24.36 0.96
N ARG A 122 10.80 23.79 1.70
CA ARG A 122 10.95 23.49 3.14
C ARG A 122 11.90 22.33 3.41
N ILE A 123 12.21 21.52 2.39
CA ILE A 123 13.20 20.46 2.50
C ILE A 123 14.59 21.11 2.42
N PRO A 124 15.42 20.94 3.47
CA PRO A 124 16.72 21.59 3.57
C PRO A 124 17.72 21.06 2.54
N PRO A 125 18.90 21.71 2.40
CA PRO A 125 19.94 21.25 1.48
C PRO A 125 20.46 19.83 1.75
N LEU A 126 20.42 19.37 3.00
CA LEU A 126 20.79 18.00 3.39
C LEU A 126 19.73 17.40 4.33
N ILE A 127 19.47 16.11 4.14
CA ILE A 127 18.82 15.28 5.16
C ILE A 127 19.73 14.13 5.58
N LEU A 128 19.69 13.76 6.85
CA LEU A 128 20.38 12.59 7.38
C LEU A 128 19.33 11.59 7.84
N VAL A 129 19.31 10.40 7.26
CA VAL A 129 18.33 9.36 7.55
C VAL A 129 19.04 8.24 8.30
N ALA A 130 18.71 8.06 9.57
CA ALA A 130 19.21 6.96 10.36
C ALA A 130 18.58 5.63 9.94
N ASP A 131 19.34 4.55 10.05
CA ASP A 131 18.79 3.19 9.94
C ASP A 131 17.76 2.92 11.05
N GLU A 132 16.89 1.94 10.86
CA GLU A 132 15.85 1.59 11.82
C GLU A 132 16.39 1.37 13.25
N GLY A 133 15.75 2.02 14.23
CA GLY A 133 16.10 1.89 15.64
C GLY A 133 17.36 2.65 16.08
N TRP A 134 18.03 3.35 15.16
CA TRP A 134 19.10 4.31 15.48
C TRP A 134 18.55 5.70 15.73
N THR A 135 19.20 6.45 16.62
CA THR A 135 18.79 7.81 17.00
C THR A 135 19.91 8.79 16.69
N ILE A 136 19.58 9.87 15.98
CA ILE A 136 20.51 10.96 15.72
C ILE A 136 20.45 11.94 16.89
N GLY A 137 21.60 12.33 17.42
CA GLY A 137 21.62 13.23 18.56
C GLY A 137 22.95 13.91 18.79
N ARG A 138 23.02 14.52 19.97
CA ARG A 138 24.22 15.12 20.55
C ARG A 138 24.61 14.37 21.82
N ASN A 139 25.80 14.67 22.34
CA ASN A 139 26.20 14.27 23.68
C ASN A 139 25.10 14.59 24.70
N LYS A 140 24.66 13.59 25.47
CA LYS A 140 23.60 13.67 26.50
C LYS A 140 22.18 13.97 25.97
N SER A 141 21.87 13.60 24.73
CA SER A 141 20.46 13.61 24.27
C SER A 141 19.60 12.65 25.11
N SER A 142 18.38 13.08 25.46
CA SER A 142 17.45 12.25 26.24
C SER A 142 17.05 11.03 25.40
N SER A 143 17.23 9.82 25.91
CA SER A 143 16.77 8.62 25.20
C SER A 143 15.26 8.50 25.30
N LYS A 144 14.59 8.66 24.15
CA LYS A 144 13.33 7.98 23.93
C LYS A 144 13.64 6.49 23.73
N LEU A 145 12.77 5.62 24.22
CA LEU A 145 12.89 4.17 24.04
C LEU A 145 12.16 3.69 22.79
N GLY A 146 11.21 4.47 22.28
CA GLY A 146 10.65 4.30 20.94
C GLY A 146 10.79 5.56 20.11
N ASP A 147 10.90 5.42 18.80
CA ASP A 147 10.80 6.53 17.86
C ASP A 147 10.19 6.05 16.53
N HIS A 148 9.82 7.00 15.68
CA HIS A 148 9.25 6.77 14.36
C HIS A 148 9.69 7.90 13.40
N GLY A 149 9.36 7.78 12.13
CA GLY A 149 9.81 8.72 11.08
C GLY A 149 10.96 8.17 10.22
N TYR A 150 11.33 6.91 10.43
CA TYR A 150 12.26 6.17 9.58
C TYR A 150 11.67 5.93 8.18
N ASP A 151 12.41 5.18 7.36
CA ASP A 151 11.98 4.74 6.05
C ASP A 151 10.56 4.13 6.05
N ASN A 152 9.67 4.69 5.24
CA ASN A 152 8.27 4.31 5.17
C ASN A 152 8.04 2.89 4.59
N SER A 153 9.05 2.24 4.05
CA SER A 153 8.98 0.82 3.63
C SER A 153 9.12 -0.15 4.79
N LEU A 154 9.57 0.30 5.97
CA LEU A 154 9.75 -0.53 7.15
C LEU A 154 8.40 -0.92 7.76
N PRO A 155 8.13 -2.21 8.02
CA PRO A 155 6.87 -2.65 8.61
C PRO A 155 6.55 -2.02 9.96
N SER A 156 7.57 -1.70 10.77
CA SER A 156 7.39 -1.03 12.06
C SER A 156 6.83 0.38 11.94
N MET A 157 6.94 1.02 10.77
CA MET A 157 6.42 2.35 10.49
C MET A 157 4.98 2.32 9.95
N HIS A 158 4.46 1.15 9.59
CA HIS A 158 3.14 1.02 8.98
C HIS A 158 2.04 1.09 10.03
N PRO A 159 1.03 1.97 9.88
CA PRO A 159 -0.20 1.90 10.66
C PRO A 159 -1.13 0.82 10.10
N PHE A 160 -2.25 0.58 10.79
CA PHE A 160 -3.36 -0.21 10.26
C PHE A 160 -4.54 0.70 9.89
N LEU A 161 -5.47 0.17 9.10
CA LEU A 161 -6.80 0.75 8.87
C LEU A 161 -7.88 -0.31 9.08
N ALA A 162 -8.91 0.05 9.83
CA ALA A 162 -10.15 -0.70 10.00
C ALA A 162 -11.34 0.21 9.68
N ALA A 163 -12.40 -0.34 9.09
CA ALA A 163 -13.58 0.43 8.75
C ALA A 163 -14.87 -0.35 9.00
N HIS A 164 -15.94 0.38 9.31
CA HIS A 164 -17.29 -0.14 9.53
C HIS A 164 -18.31 0.83 8.96
N GLY A 165 -19.39 0.32 8.39
CA GLY A 165 -20.54 1.13 7.96
C GLY A 165 -21.15 0.63 6.67
N PRO A 166 -22.21 1.30 6.18
CA PRO A 166 -22.96 0.86 5.01
C PRO A 166 -22.13 0.83 3.72
N ALA A 167 -21.05 1.60 3.62
CA ALA A 167 -20.17 1.61 2.45
C ALA A 167 -19.16 0.46 2.43
N PHE A 168 -18.92 -0.24 3.56
CA PHE A 168 -17.83 -1.20 3.69
C PHE A 168 -18.32 -2.66 3.77
N HIS A 169 -17.55 -3.58 3.21
CA HIS A 169 -17.84 -5.01 3.32
C HIS A 169 -17.73 -5.51 4.77
N LYS A 170 -18.63 -6.41 5.16
CA LYS A 170 -18.59 -7.07 6.47
C LYS A 170 -17.62 -8.25 6.44
N GLY A 171 -16.70 -8.31 7.41
CA GLY A 171 -15.79 -9.44 7.60
C GLY A 171 -14.68 -9.59 6.55
N TYR A 172 -14.50 -8.61 5.67
CA TYR A 172 -13.42 -8.61 4.69
C TYR A 172 -12.08 -8.19 5.33
N LYS A 173 -10.99 -8.83 4.92
CA LYS A 173 -9.63 -8.48 5.31
C LYS A 173 -8.80 -8.27 4.06
N HIS A 174 -8.03 -7.19 4.04
CA HIS A 174 -7.15 -6.83 2.94
C HIS A 174 -5.71 -6.77 3.42
N SER A 175 -4.74 -7.00 2.52
CA SER A 175 -3.32 -7.05 2.88
C SER A 175 -2.75 -5.65 3.16
N THR A 176 -2.81 -4.75 2.19
CA THR A 176 -2.23 -3.40 2.31
C THR A 176 -2.90 -2.43 1.34
N ILE A 177 -2.88 -1.16 1.70
CA ILE A 177 -3.20 0.00 0.85
C ILE A 177 -2.18 1.09 1.14
N ASN A 178 -2.00 2.06 0.25
CA ASN A 178 -1.19 3.24 0.58
C ASN A 178 -2.04 4.25 1.35
N ILE A 179 -1.43 4.97 2.31
CA ILE A 179 -2.16 5.95 3.12
C ILE A 179 -2.80 7.07 2.27
N VAL A 180 -2.19 7.40 1.13
CA VAL A 180 -2.72 8.38 0.17
C VAL A 180 -3.98 7.90 -0.56
N ASP A 181 -4.26 6.59 -0.56
CA ASP A 181 -5.45 5.99 -1.18
C ASP A 181 -6.72 6.21 -0.34
N ILE A 182 -6.57 6.59 0.93
CA ILE A 182 -7.69 6.90 1.83
C ILE A 182 -8.46 8.14 1.34
N TYR A 183 -7.77 9.16 0.83
CA TYR A 183 -8.41 10.38 0.34
C TYR A 183 -9.42 10.15 -0.80
N PRO A 184 -9.06 9.50 -1.93
CA PRO A 184 -10.03 9.23 -2.99
C PRO A 184 -11.14 8.26 -2.54
N MET A 185 -10.85 7.32 -1.62
CA MET A 185 -11.87 6.46 -1.01
C MET A 185 -12.90 7.27 -0.22
N MET A 186 -12.47 8.20 0.64
CA MET A 186 -13.38 9.08 1.39
C MET A 186 -14.19 9.98 0.47
N CYS A 187 -13.57 10.52 -0.60
CA CYS A 187 -14.29 11.33 -1.58
C CYS A 187 -15.41 10.52 -2.26
N HIS A 188 -15.14 9.27 -2.64
CA HIS A 188 -16.12 8.36 -3.21
C HIS A 188 -17.31 8.12 -2.26
N ILE A 189 -17.03 7.76 -1.00
CA ILE A 189 -18.06 7.50 0.01
C ILE A 189 -18.96 8.73 0.24
N LEU A 190 -18.38 9.94 0.19
CA LEU A 190 -19.11 11.18 0.44
C LEU A 190 -19.73 11.80 -0.83
N GLY A 191 -19.58 11.18 -2.00
CA GLY A 191 -20.06 11.73 -3.27
C GLY A 191 -19.34 13.02 -3.69
N LEU A 192 -18.09 13.20 -3.27
CA LEU A 192 -17.28 14.38 -3.55
C LEU A 192 -16.36 14.14 -4.74
N LYS A 193 -16.15 15.18 -5.56
CA LYS A 193 -15.13 15.17 -6.59
C LYS A 193 -13.74 15.36 -5.95
N PRO A 194 -12.83 14.39 -6.04
CA PRO A 194 -11.48 14.55 -5.49
C PRO A 194 -10.69 15.60 -6.28
N HIS A 195 -9.86 16.37 -5.58
CA HIS A 195 -8.80 17.15 -6.20
C HIS A 195 -7.71 16.22 -6.77
N PRO A 196 -6.85 16.72 -7.69
CA PRO A 196 -5.66 15.98 -8.09
C PRO A 196 -4.85 15.56 -6.85
N ASN A 197 -4.55 14.26 -6.76
CA ASN A 197 -3.87 13.65 -5.63
C ASN A 197 -3.05 12.45 -6.10
N ASN A 198 -2.21 11.91 -5.23
CA ASN A 198 -1.31 10.78 -5.55
C ASN A 198 -1.89 9.40 -5.17
N GLY A 199 -3.12 9.35 -4.66
CA GLY A 199 -3.79 8.11 -4.30
C GLY A 199 -4.38 7.40 -5.51
N THR A 200 -4.51 6.08 -5.40
CA THR A 200 -5.10 5.20 -6.40
C THR A 200 -6.34 4.52 -5.81
N PHE A 201 -7.52 5.00 -6.19
CA PHE A 201 -8.82 4.46 -5.72
C PHE A 201 -8.98 2.95 -5.97
N GLY A 202 -8.33 2.41 -7.01
CA GLY A 202 -8.35 0.98 -7.31
C GLY A 202 -7.91 0.09 -6.14
N HIS A 203 -6.96 0.55 -5.32
CA HIS A 203 -6.45 -0.22 -4.17
C HIS A 203 -7.48 -0.37 -3.05
N THR A 204 -8.47 0.51 -2.97
CA THR A 204 -9.51 0.48 -1.91
C THR A 204 -10.81 -0.16 -2.37
N LYS A 205 -10.96 -0.53 -3.64
CA LYS A 205 -12.23 -1.03 -4.19
C LYS A 205 -12.74 -2.28 -3.46
N CYS A 206 -11.86 -3.22 -3.14
CA CYS A 206 -12.24 -4.43 -2.42
C CYS A 206 -12.73 -4.18 -0.98
N LEU A 207 -12.59 -2.96 -0.46
CA LEU A 207 -13.12 -2.57 0.84
C LEU A 207 -14.60 -2.14 0.75
N LEU A 208 -15.08 -1.74 -0.44
CA LEU A 208 -16.34 -1.02 -0.63
C LEU A 208 -17.41 -1.88 -1.30
N VAL A 209 -18.64 -1.85 -0.76
CA VAL A 209 -19.74 -2.73 -1.20
C VAL A 209 -20.29 -2.44 -2.60
N ASP A 210 -20.12 -1.21 -3.07
CA ASP A 210 -20.60 -0.75 -4.37
C ASP A 210 -19.54 -0.88 -5.49
N GLN A 211 -18.38 -1.45 -5.16
CA GLN A 211 -17.25 -1.58 -6.06
C GLN A 211 -16.94 -3.03 -6.43
N TRP A 212 -16.39 -3.22 -7.63
CA TRP A 212 -15.88 -4.51 -8.06
C TRP A 212 -14.56 -4.84 -7.35
N CYS A 213 -14.50 -5.97 -6.68
CA CYS A 213 -13.27 -6.54 -6.17
C CYS A 213 -12.72 -7.56 -7.18
N ILE A 214 -11.69 -7.19 -7.93
CA ILE A 214 -11.05 -8.07 -8.89
C ILE A 214 -9.71 -8.53 -8.31
N ASN A 215 -9.58 -9.82 -8.04
CA ASN A 215 -8.29 -10.43 -7.76
C ASN A 215 -7.57 -10.68 -9.09
N LEU A 216 -6.45 -9.99 -9.32
CA LEU A 216 -5.68 -10.11 -10.56
C LEU A 216 -5.32 -11.57 -10.93
N PRO A 217 -4.93 -12.46 -10.00
CA PRO A 217 -4.69 -13.87 -10.32
C PRO A 217 -5.95 -14.60 -10.81
N GLU A 218 -7.11 -14.31 -10.22
CA GLU A 218 -8.39 -14.91 -10.63
C GLU A 218 -8.79 -14.40 -12.02
N ALA A 219 -8.66 -13.09 -12.27
CA ALA A 219 -8.93 -12.51 -13.59
C ALA A 219 -8.02 -13.11 -14.68
N ILE A 220 -6.73 -13.25 -14.40
CA ILE A 220 -5.78 -13.92 -15.30
C ILE A 220 -6.21 -15.37 -15.53
N GLY A 221 -6.57 -16.11 -14.48
CA GLY A 221 -7.05 -17.48 -14.57
C GLY A 221 -8.30 -17.61 -15.44
N ILE A 222 -9.28 -16.72 -15.28
CA ILE A 222 -10.50 -16.68 -16.08
C ILE A 222 -10.18 -16.41 -17.56
N VAL A 223 -9.30 -15.43 -17.85
CA VAL A 223 -8.92 -15.09 -19.23
C VAL A 223 -8.18 -16.24 -19.90
N ILE A 224 -7.20 -16.83 -19.23
CA ILE A 224 -6.46 -18.00 -19.75
C ILE A 224 -7.42 -19.17 -19.98
N GLY A 225 -8.29 -19.45 -19.01
CA GLY A 225 -9.30 -20.50 -19.14
C GLY A 225 -10.24 -20.28 -20.33
N ALA A 226 -10.74 -19.07 -20.51
CA ALA A 226 -11.61 -18.72 -21.64
C ALA A 226 -10.87 -18.86 -22.99
N LEU A 227 -9.61 -18.43 -23.08
CA LEU A 227 -8.78 -18.60 -24.27
C LEU A 227 -8.55 -20.08 -24.62
N LEU A 228 -8.30 -20.93 -23.62
CA LEU A 228 -8.14 -22.38 -23.82
C LEU A 228 -9.44 -23.04 -24.30
N VAL A 229 -10.60 -22.63 -23.77
CA VAL A 229 -11.90 -23.15 -24.22
C VAL A 229 -12.17 -22.72 -25.67
N LEU A 230 -11.90 -21.46 -26.02
CA LEU A 230 -12.06 -20.95 -27.38
C LEU A 230 -11.16 -21.67 -28.40
N THR A 231 -9.90 -21.97 -28.04
CA THR A 231 -8.98 -22.70 -28.93
C THR A 231 -9.41 -24.16 -29.12
N MET A 232 -9.92 -24.81 -28.07
CA MET A 232 -10.47 -26.16 -28.18
C MET A 232 -11.73 -26.22 -29.05
N LEU A 233 -12.64 -25.25 -28.88
CA LEU A 233 -13.87 -25.17 -29.69
C LEU A 233 -13.57 -24.90 -31.17
N THR A 234 -12.66 -23.97 -31.46
CA THR A 234 -12.23 -23.72 -32.84
C THR A 234 -11.54 -24.94 -33.46
N GLY A 235 -10.69 -25.64 -32.71
CA GLY A 235 -10.10 -26.92 -33.13
C GLY A 235 -11.15 -28.00 -33.44
N LEU A 236 -12.15 -28.16 -32.58
CA LEU A 236 -13.27 -29.08 -32.79
C LEU A 236 -14.08 -28.75 -34.06
N ILE A 237 -14.39 -27.47 -34.28
CA ILE A 237 -15.10 -27.01 -35.48
C ILE A 237 -14.29 -27.35 -36.74
N ILE A 238 -12.97 -27.12 -36.74
CA ILE A 238 -12.08 -27.45 -37.86
C ILE A 238 -12.07 -28.96 -38.12
N ILE A 239 -12.00 -29.79 -37.07
CA ILE A 239 -12.04 -31.26 -37.20
C ILE A 239 -13.38 -31.73 -37.78
N MET A 240 -14.49 -31.18 -37.29
CA MET A 240 -15.83 -31.51 -37.77
C MET A 240 -15.99 -31.14 -39.25
N GLN A 241 -15.53 -29.95 -39.65
CA GLN A 241 -15.54 -29.53 -41.06
C GLN A 241 -14.74 -30.49 -41.96
N LYS A 242 -13.54 -30.90 -41.54
CA LYS A 242 -12.72 -31.87 -42.29
C LYS A 242 -13.38 -33.26 -42.41
N ARG A 243 -14.13 -33.70 -41.40
CA ARG A 243 -14.84 -35.01 -41.42
C ARG A 243 -16.04 -35.02 -42.37
N TYR A 244 -16.72 -33.88 -42.55
CA TYR A 244 -17.83 -33.75 -43.49
C TYR A 244 -17.39 -33.67 -44.96
N SER A 245 -16.11 -33.38 -45.24
CA SER A 245 -15.59 -33.25 -46.61
C SER A 245 -15.13 -34.58 -47.25
N VAL A 246 -15.41 -35.74 -46.65
CA VAL A 246 -15.10 -37.03 -47.28
C VAL A 246 -16.17 -37.33 -48.34
N PRO A 247 -15.86 -37.33 -49.66
CA PRO A 247 -16.85 -37.59 -50.69
C PRO A 247 -17.28 -39.05 -50.64
N HIS A 248 -18.58 -39.33 -50.48
CA HIS A 248 -19.10 -40.68 -50.74
C HIS A 248 -19.08 -40.93 -52.26
N PRO A 249 -18.49 -42.04 -52.74
CA PRO A 249 -18.55 -42.38 -54.16
C PRO A 249 -20.00 -42.70 -54.55
N PHE A 250 -20.52 -41.95 -55.52
CA PHE A 250 -21.85 -42.17 -56.09
C PHE A 250 -21.92 -43.53 -56.81
N SER A 251 -22.75 -44.44 -56.32
CA SER A 251 -23.15 -45.65 -57.04
C SER A 251 -24.20 -45.30 -58.10
N ARG A 252 -23.92 -45.62 -59.36
CA ARG A 252 -24.79 -45.34 -60.52
C ARG A 252 -25.82 -46.46 -60.67
N LEU A 253 -27.09 -46.19 -60.38
CA LEU A 253 -28.21 -47.09 -60.71
C LEU A 253 -28.51 -47.01 -62.21
N GLN A 254 -28.60 -48.17 -62.87
CA GLN A 254 -29.06 -48.30 -64.25
C GLN A 254 -30.58 -48.08 -64.31
N LEU A 255 -31.02 -47.18 -65.20
CA LEU A 255 -32.41 -46.90 -65.49
C LEU A 255 -32.99 -48.02 -66.37
N GLN A 256 -34.13 -48.56 -65.95
CA GLN A 256 -35.02 -49.37 -66.78
C GLN A 256 -36.09 -48.40 -67.30
N GLU A 257 -36.21 -48.29 -68.63
CA GLU A 257 -37.21 -47.46 -69.30
C GLU A 257 -38.58 -48.15 -69.17
N ASP A 258 -39.55 -47.44 -68.58
CA ASP A 258 -40.95 -47.84 -68.52
C ASP A 258 -41.67 -47.40 -69.80
N ASP A 259 -42.29 -48.36 -70.48
CA ASP A 259 -43.24 -48.14 -71.57
C ASP A 259 -44.54 -47.54 -71.02
N ASP A 260 -44.97 -46.42 -71.61
CA ASP A 260 -46.27 -45.79 -71.40
C ASP A 260 -47.40 -46.64 -71.99
N ASP A 261 -48.46 -46.89 -71.21
CA ASP A 261 -49.79 -47.14 -71.78
C ASP A 261 -50.88 -46.62 -70.81
N PRO A 262 -51.76 -45.69 -71.22
CA PRO A 262 -52.80 -45.13 -70.37
C PRO A 262 -54.17 -45.78 -70.65
N LEU A 263 -54.89 -46.22 -69.62
CA LEU A 263 -56.32 -46.49 -69.72
C LEU A 263 -57.03 -46.17 -68.40
N ILE A 264 -57.96 -45.21 -68.48
CA ILE A 264 -58.98 -44.91 -67.47
C ILE A 264 -60.24 -45.69 -67.86
N GLY A 265 -60.84 -46.44 -66.93
CA GLY A 265 -62.16 -47.07 -67.10
C GLY A 265 -62.26 -48.46 -66.52
#